data_AF-A0A832N6H7-F1
#
_entry.id   AF-A0A832N6H7-F1
#
_cell.length_a   1.000
_cell.length_b   1.000
_cell.length_c   1.000
_cell.angle_alpha   90.00
_cell.angle_beta   90.00
_cell.angle_gamma   90.00
#
_symmetry.space_group_name_H-M   'P 1'
#
loop_
_entity.id
_entity.type
_entity.pdbx_description
1 polymer ?
#
loop_
_entity_poly.entity_id
_entity_poly.type
_entity_poly.pdbx_seq_one_letter_code
_entity_poly.pdbx_strand_id
1 'polypeptide(L)'
;RTRFNVEYQKVGLWDGPGNPPGALAAAVLMLDAMLQRHRRVLVHCHAGISRSPVVVATYLAHRRRIPFSLALEEVQRCHSLASPHPLLCSLAGSLPNVFDAFPAEAVRP
;
A
#
# COMPACT_ATOMS: atom_id res chain seq x y z
N ARG A 1 9.65 19.49 4.36
CA ARG A 1 8.41 19.76 5.13
C ARG A 1 7.60 20.81 4.38
N THR A 2 6.32 20.56 4.11
CA THR A 2 5.45 21.52 3.39
C THR A 2 4.92 22.60 4.34
N ARG A 3 4.26 23.63 3.79
CA ARG A 3 3.57 24.71 4.53
C ARG A 3 2.55 24.19 5.59
N PHE A 4 2.17 22.92 5.52
CA PHE A 4 1.24 22.26 6.44
C PHE A 4 1.91 21.26 7.40
N ASN A 5 3.24 21.27 7.53
CA ASN A 5 4.01 20.32 8.33
C ASN A 5 3.73 18.84 7.99
N VAL A 6 3.51 18.56 6.70
CA VAL A 6 3.31 17.19 6.18
C VAL A 6 4.61 16.71 5.54
N GLU A 7 5.02 15.49 5.86
CA GLU A 7 6.00 14.73 5.07
C GLU A 7 5.27 14.10 3.89
N TYR A 8 5.75 14.36 2.68
CA TYR A 8 5.07 13.95 1.45
C TYR A 8 5.97 13.02 0.64
N GLN A 9 5.36 11.98 0.11
CA GLN A 9 6.00 10.95 -0.69
C GLN A 9 5.09 10.61 -1.87
N LYS A 10 5.67 10.33 -3.05
CA LYS A 10 4.92 10.01 -4.27
C LYS A 10 5.53 8.81 -4.97
N VAL A 11 4.65 7.92 -5.44
CA VAL A 11 5.01 6.76 -6.26
C VAL A 11 4.20 6.78 -7.55
N GLY A 12 4.86 6.45 -8.66
CA GLY A 12 4.20 6.28 -9.95
C GLY A 12 3.49 4.92 -10.01
N LEU A 13 2.15 4.94 -9.99
CA LEU A 13 1.31 3.77 -10.23
C LEU A 13 0.22 4.12 -11.24
N TRP A 14 0.11 3.29 -12.28
CA TRP A 14 -0.93 3.35 -13.29
C TRP A 14 -2.21 2.67 -12.80
N ASP A 15 -3.36 3.24 -13.16
CA ASP A 15 -4.66 2.66 -12.83
C ASP A 15 -5.07 1.65 -13.92
N GLY A 16 -4.31 0.58 -14.02
CA GLY A 16 -4.35 -0.30 -15.18
C GLY A 16 -3.14 -1.24 -15.26
N PRO A 17 -2.94 -1.88 -16.43
CA PRO A 17 -1.81 -2.78 -16.67
C PRO A 17 -0.46 -2.07 -16.69
N GLY A 18 0.63 -2.86 -16.70
CA GLY A 18 1.98 -2.39 -17.01
C GLY A 18 2.75 -1.79 -15.82
N ASN A 19 2.20 -1.86 -14.60
CA ASN A 19 2.94 -1.48 -13.41
C ASN A 19 4.08 -2.48 -13.15
N PRO A 20 5.34 -2.02 -13.00
CA PRO A 20 6.42 -2.89 -12.58
C PRO A 20 6.17 -3.32 -11.13
N PRO A 21 6.40 -4.60 -10.74
CA PRO A 21 6.22 -5.06 -9.37
C PRO A 21 6.98 -4.21 -8.33
N GLY A 22 8.17 -3.74 -8.71
CA GLY A 22 8.99 -2.85 -7.88
C GLY A 22 8.32 -1.51 -7.54
N ALA A 23 7.43 -0.98 -8.40
CA ALA A 23 6.71 0.26 -8.09
C ALA A 23 5.65 0.04 -6.99
N LEU A 24 4.91 -1.06 -7.05
CA LEU A 24 3.96 -1.41 -5.99
C LEU A 24 4.71 -1.72 -4.68
N ALA A 25 5.81 -2.46 -4.75
CA ALA A 25 6.66 -2.74 -3.60
C ALA A 25 7.19 -1.45 -2.95
N ALA A 26 7.70 -0.50 -3.76
CA ALA A 26 8.15 0.79 -3.27
C ALA A 26 7.03 1.57 -2.56
N ALA A 27 5.81 1.59 -3.11
CA ALA A 27 4.67 2.24 -2.46
C ALA A 27 4.35 1.63 -1.08
N VAL A 28 4.39 0.31 -0.96
CA VAL A 28 4.15 -0.40 0.31
C VAL A 28 5.25 -0.12 1.33
N LEU A 29 6.51 -0.17 0.92
CA LEU A 29 7.65 0.12 1.80
C LEU A 29 7.66 1.60 2.24
N MET A 30 7.28 2.51 1.35
CA MET A 30 7.17 3.94 1.69
C MET A 30 6.04 4.20 2.68
N LEU A 31 4.89 3.52 2.53
CA LEU A 31 3.81 3.58 3.53
C LEU A 31 4.30 3.09 4.90
N ASP A 32 5.01 1.96 4.95
CA ASP A 32 5.56 1.45 6.21
C ASP A 32 6.53 2.44 6.86
N ALA A 33 7.49 2.97 6.09
CA ALA A 33 8.46 3.95 6.58
C ALA A 33 7.78 5.23 7.10
N MET A 34 6.70 5.68 6.46
CA MET A 34 5.91 6.82 6.95
C MET A 34 5.19 6.49 8.27
N LEU A 35 4.63 5.28 8.40
CA LEU A 35 3.96 4.84 9.62
C LEU A 35 4.92 4.67 10.80
N GLN A 36 6.20 4.35 10.57
CA GLN A 36 7.22 4.33 11.63
C GLN A 36 7.56 5.72 12.17
N ARG A 37 7.41 6.76 11.34
CA ARG A 37 7.82 8.13 11.66
C ARG A 37 6.66 9.01 12.11
N HIS A 38 5.44 8.65 11.76
CA HIS A 38 4.25 9.48 11.92
C HIS A 38 3.09 8.69 12.51
N ARG A 39 2.31 9.34 13.38
CA ARG A 39 1.12 8.73 14.00
C ARG A 39 0.02 8.37 12.98
N ARG A 40 -0.09 9.11 11.88
CA ARG A 40 -1.12 8.95 10.85
C ARG A 40 -0.54 9.26 9.47
N VAL A 41 -0.92 8.46 8.48
CA VAL A 41 -0.53 8.63 7.08
C VAL A 41 -1.78 8.62 6.22
N LEU A 42 -1.93 9.62 5.34
CA LEU A 42 -2.97 9.64 4.33
C LEU A 42 -2.44 9.01 3.05
N VAL A 43 -3.05 7.92 2.60
CA VAL A 43 -2.77 7.29 1.30
C VAL A 43 -3.88 7.66 0.33
N HIS A 44 -3.53 8.32 -0.77
CA HIS A 44 -4.51 8.72 -1.78
C HIS A 44 -3.98 8.53 -3.20
N CYS A 45 -4.89 8.40 -4.15
CA CYS A 45 -4.63 8.54 -5.58
C CYS A 45 -5.53 9.66 -6.14
N HIS A 46 -5.79 9.69 -7.44
CA HIS A 46 -6.65 10.70 -8.03
C HIS A 46 -8.12 10.55 -7.59
N ALA A 47 -8.71 9.36 -7.79
CA ALA A 47 -10.11 9.10 -7.45
C ALA A 47 -10.31 8.48 -6.06
N GLY A 48 -9.24 7.97 -5.43
CA GLY A 48 -9.34 7.19 -4.19
C GLY A 48 -10.02 5.83 -4.34
N ILE A 49 -10.26 5.36 -5.57
CA ILE A 49 -11.05 4.14 -5.85
C ILE A 49 -10.17 2.90 -6.07
N SER A 50 -9.02 3.03 -6.73
CA SER A 50 -8.26 1.88 -7.23
C SER A 50 -6.84 1.78 -6.65
N ARG A 51 -5.92 2.65 -7.10
CA ARG A 51 -4.50 2.58 -6.71
C ARG A 51 -4.24 2.67 -5.20
N SER A 52 -4.83 3.64 -4.51
CA SER A 52 -4.59 3.81 -3.07
C SER A 52 -5.16 2.66 -2.24
N PRO A 53 -6.39 2.15 -2.48
CA PRO A 53 -6.86 0.92 -1.84
C PRO A 53 -5.94 -0.28 -2.06
N VAL A 54 -5.38 -0.47 -3.27
CA VAL A 54 -4.44 -1.58 -3.50
C VAL A 54 -3.19 -1.44 -2.65
N VAL A 55 -2.57 -0.26 -2.61
CA VAL A 55 -1.36 -0.04 -1.77
C VAL A 55 -1.66 -0.34 -0.30
N VAL A 56 -2.80 0.10 0.22
CA VAL A 56 -3.20 -0.15 1.61
C VAL A 56 -3.48 -1.65 1.84
N ALA A 57 -4.23 -2.30 0.95
CA ALA A 57 -4.54 -3.73 1.05
C ALA A 57 -3.27 -4.59 0.96
N THR A 58 -2.34 -4.29 0.04
CA THR A 58 -1.05 -4.98 -0.06
C THR A 58 -0.23 -4.79 1.22
N TYR A 59 -0.16 -3.58 1.77
CA TYR A 59 0.51 -3.33 3.04
C TYR A 59 -0.08 -4.17 4.19
N LEU A 60 -1.42 -4.21 4.32
CA LEU A 60 -2.10 -5.00 5.34
C LEU A 60 -1.85 -6.50 5.16
N ALA A 61 -1.96 -7.00 3.93
CA ALA A 61 -1.70 -8.39 3.58
C ALA A 61 -0.28 -8.81 3.98
N HIS A 62 0.71 -7.98 3.66
CA HIS A 62 2.11 -8.25 3.94
C HIS A 62 2.44 -8.17 5.44
N ARG A 63 1.97 -7.12 6.13
CA ARG A 63 2.22 -6.95 7.57
C ARG A 63 1.54 -8.01 8.43
N ARG A 64 0.34 -8.42 8.06
CA ARG A 64 -0.47 -9.40 8.82
C ARG A 64 -0.31 -10.83 8.31
N ARG A 65 0.45 -11.03 7.23
CA ARG A 65 0.63 -12.32 6.55
C ARG A 65 -0.71 -13.00 6.21
N ILE A 66 -1.63 -12.22 5.66
CA ILE A 66 -2.94 -12.69 5.19
C ILE A 66 -3.03 -12.58 3.66
N PRO A 67 -3.91 -13.35 2.99
CA PRO A 67 -4.18 -13.18 1.58
C PRO A 67 -4.60 -11.75 1.22
N PHE A 68 -4.15 -11.27 0.06
CA PHE A 68 -4.50 -9.94 -0.46
C PHE A 68 -6.02 -9.73 -0.55
N SER A 69 -6.78 -10.77 -0.93
CA SER A 69 -8.25 -10.71 -1.00
C SER A 69 -8.88 -10.32 0.33
N LEU A 70 -8.46 -10.94 1.44
CA LEU A 70 -8.97 -10.64 2.77
C LEU A 70 -8.62 -9.21 3.21
N ALA A 71 -7.40 -8.77 2.90
CA ALA A 71 -6.97 -7.40 3.18
C ALA A 71 -7.76 -6.37 2.35
N LEU A 72 -8.06 -6.67 1.09
CA LEU A 72 -8.87 -5.81 0.24
C LEU A 72 -10.32 -5.72 0.73
N GLU A 73 -10.91 -6.83 1.15
CA GLU A 73 -12.25 -6.84 1.76
C GLU A 73 -12.31 -5.97 3.02
N GLU A 74 -11.27 -6.01 3.86
CA GLU A 74 -11.17 -5.10 5.01
C GLU A 74 -11.13 -3.62 4.58
N VAL A 75 -10.33 -3.29 3.57
CA VAL A 75 -10.27 -1.93 3.03
C VAL A 75 -11.64 -1.49 2.49
N GLN A 76 -12.35 -2.38 1.79
CA GLN A 76 -13.68 -2.11 1.24
C GLN A 76 -14.74 -1.92 2.33
N ARG A 77 -14.63 -2.62 3.46
CA ARG A 77 -15.49 -2.40 4.63
C ARG A 77 -15.30 -1.00 5.23
N CYS A 78 -14.08 -0.46 5.22
CA CYS A 78 -13.80 0.90 5.70
C CYS A 78 -14.00 1.99 4.62
N HIS A 79 -13.93 1.62 3.34
CA HIS A 79 -14.03 2.53 2.19
C HIS A 79 -14.80 1.86 1.05
N SER A 80 -16.12 1.98 1.07
CA SER A 80 -17.02 1.26 0.15
C SER A 80 -16.86 1.61 -1.32
N LEU A 81 -16.22 2.74 -1.64
CA LEU A 81 -15.91 3.14 -3.01
C LEU A 81 -14.65 2.45 -3.56
N ALA A 82 -13.93 1.67 -2.76
CA ALA A 82 -12.77 0.92 -3.22
C ALA A 82 -13.18 -0.15 -4.25
N SER A 83 -12.83 0.09 -5.51
CA SER A 83 -13.07 -0.80 -6.64
C SER A 83 -11.83 -0.81 -7.54
N PRO A 84 -10.79 -1.57 -7.17
CA PRO A 84 -9.53 -1.49 -7.88
C PRO A 84 -9.51 -2.23 -9.21
N HIS A 85 -8.64 -1.76 -10.10
CA HIS A 85 -8.44 -2.38 -11.40
C HIS A 85 -7.96 -3.84 -11.24
N PRO A 86 -8.58 -4.84 -11.91
CA PRO A 86 -8.28 -6.26 -11.69
C PRO A 86 -6.80 -6.64 -11.89
N LEU A 87 -6.14 -6.08 -12.90
CA LEU A 87 -4.70 -6.36 -13.14
C LEU A 87 -3.79 -5.78 -12.05
N LEU A 88 -4.20 -4.71 -11.38
CA LEU A 88 -3.46 -4.17 -10.26
C LEU A 88 -3.66 -5.05 -9.01
N CYS A 89 -4.86 -5.62 -8.83
CA CYS A 89 -5.12 -6.65 -7.81
C CYS A 89 -4.32 -7.94 -8.07
N SER A 90 -4.22 -8.39 -9.32
CA SER A 90 -3.43 -9.58 -9.69
C SER A 90 -1.94 -9.38 -9.43
N LEU A 91 -1.42 -8.18 -9.74
CA LEU A 91 -0.05 -7.81 -9.37
C LEU A 91 0.13 -7.84 -7.85
N ALA A 92 -0.80 -7.25 -7.09
CA ALA A 92 -0.74 -7.23 -5.62
C ALA A 92 -0.80 -8.63 -5.00
N GLY A 93 -1.63 -9.52 -5.52
CA GLY A 93 -1.77 -10.90 -5.04
C GLY A 93 -0.58 -11.80 -5.39
N SER A 94 0.19 -11.47 -6.43
CA SER A 94 1.39 -12.22 -6.84
C SER A 94 2.69 -11.62 -6.31
N LEU A 95 2.65 -10.43 -5.71
CA LEU A 95 3.83 -9.77 -5.15
C LEU A 95 4.33 -10.54 -3.91
N PRO A 96 5.60 -10.98 -3.88
CA PRO A 96 6.19 -11.58 -2.68
C PRO A 96 6.16 -10.61 -1.50
N ASN A 97 6.12 -11.12 -0.27
CA ASN A 97 6.04 -10.27 0.88
C ASN A 97 7.32 -9.40 1.02
N VAL A 98 7.17 -8.10 0.77
CA VAL A 98 8.27 -7.12 0.81
C VAL A 98 8.99 -7.01 2.16
N PHE A 99 8.42 -7.55 3.24
CA PHE A 99 9.03 -7.53 4.58
C PHE A 99 9.78 -8.83 4.92
N ASP A 100 9.76 -9.85 4.06
CA ASP A 100 10.45 -11.12 4.37
C ASP A 100 11.99 -10.98 4.37
N ALA A 101 12.54 -9.95 3.73
CA ALA A 101 13.97 -9.65 3.74
C ALA A 101 14.47 -8.89 4.99
N PHE A 102 13.55 -8.39 5.84
CA PHE A 102 13.88 -7.63 7.04
C PHE A 102 13.07 -8.17 8.23
N PRO A 103 13.62 -9.11 9.03
CA PRO A 103 12.90 -9.69 10.15
C PRO A 103 12.43 -8.60 11.12
N ALA A 104 11.19 -8.76 11.62
CA ALA A 104 10.46 -7.80 12.44
C ALA A 104 11.16 -7.42 13.76
N GLU A 105 12.23 -8.11 14.12
CA GLU A 105 13.07 -7.86 15.29
C GLU A 105 13.97 -6.63 15.14
N ALA A 106 14.26 -6.18 13.91
CA ALA A 106 15.11 -5.02 13.64
C ALA A 106 14.37 -3.67 13.68
N VAL A 107 13.05 -3.68 13.89
CA VAL A 107 12.21 -2.47 13.90
C VAL A 107 11.42 -2.41 15.21
N ARG A 108 12.11 -2.04 16.29
CA ARG A 108 11.48 -1.41 17.46
C ARG A 108 12.21 -0.09 17.73
N PRO A 109 11.49 0.97 18.13
CA PRO A 109 12.11 2.24 18.52
C PRO A 109 13.02 2.10 19.74
#